data_AF-A0A3R9RQV1-F1
#
_entry.id   AF-A0A3R9RQV1-F1
#
_cell.length_a   1.000
_cell.length_b   1.000
_cell.length_c   1.000
_cell.angle_alpha   90.00
_cell.angle_beta   90.00
_cell.angle_gamma   90.00
#
_symmetry.space_group_name_H-M   'P 1'
#
loop_
_entity.id
_entity.type
_entity.pdbx_description
1 polymer ?
#
loop_
_entity_poly.entity_id
_entity_poly.type
_entity_poly.pdbx_seq_one_letter_code
_entity_poly.pdbx_strand_id
1 'polypeptide(L)'
;HTGPLSVMITTIAVTWNFIYNILYEKWEARQESKSRTVKRRIAHAIGFQITLVMFLIPLIAWWMNISLVAAFWLDVAFIIIIPIYTFIFNWTFDKLFGLPASAQPSTAQQ
;
A
#
# COMPACT_ATOMS: atom_id res chain seq x y z
N HIS A 1 -20.38 -15.32 -0.25
CA HIS A 1 -19.22 -16.06 0.29
C HIS A 1 -17.91 -15.40 -0.14
N THR A 2 -17.46 -14.35 0.54
CA THR A 2 -16.23 -13.60 0.20
C THR A 2 -14.99 -14.05 1.01
N GLY A 3 -15.18 -14.86 2.05
CA GLY A 3 -14.09 -15.35 2.91
C GLY A 3 -12.93 -16.00 2.15
N PRO A 4 -13.17 -16.96 1.23
CA PRO A 4 -12.10 -17.59 0.46
C PRO A 4 -11.34 -16.61 -0.44
N LEU A 5 -12.04 -15.68 -1.10
CA LEU A 5 -11.42 -14.64 -1.93
C LEU A 5 -10.45 -13.78 -1.10
N SER A 6 -10.87 -13.33 0.09
CA SER A 6 -10.05 -12.50 0.95
C SER A 6 -8.78 -13.22 1.39
N VAL A 7 -8.86 -14.52 1.67
CA VAL A 7 -7.66 -15.33 1.98
C VAL A 7 -6.75 -15.41 0.76
N MET A 8 -7.27 -15.72 -0.42
CA MET A 8 -6.47 -15.79 -1.66
C MET A 8 -5.76 -14.47 -1.98
N ILE A 9 -6.50 -13.35 -1.93
CA ILE A 9 -5.95 -12.00 -2.16
C ILE A 9 -4.84 -11.71 -1.16
N THR A 10 -5.06 -11.98 0.13
CA THR A 10 -4.07 -11.72 1.19
C THR A 10 -2.82 -12.57 1.00
N THR A 11 -2.97 -13.86 0.70
CA THR A 11 -1.83 -14.75 0.44
C THR A 11 -1.02 -14.28 -0.77
N ILE A 12 -1.68 -13.93 -1.88
CA ILE A 12 -1.00 -13.41 -3.08
C ILE A 12 -0.30 -12.09 -2.76
N ALA A 13 -0.97 -11.16 -2.08
CA ALA A 13 -0.42 -9.86 -1.74
C ALA A 13 0.82 -9.98 -0.85
N VAL A 14 0.77 -10.79 0.22
CA VAL A 14 1.90 -10.98 1.14
C VAL A 14 3.08 -11.66 0.42
N THR A 15 2.79 -12.72 -0.35
CA THR A 15 3.82 -13.46 -1.10
C THR A 15 4.49 -12.57 -2.13
N TRP A 16 3.71 -11.83 -2.92
CA TRP A 16 4.25 -10.94 -3.94
C TRP A 16 5.00 -9.74 -3.35
N ASN A 17 4.52 -9.17 -2.23
CA ASN A 17 5.23 -8.13 -1.50
C ASN A 17 6.63 -8.59 -1.08
N PHE A 18 6.74 -9.81 -0.54
CA PHE A 18 8.03 -10.37 -0.16
C PHE A 18 8.97 -10.57 -1.36
N ILE A 19 8.47 -11.18 -2.44
CA ILE A 19 9.24 -11.40 -3.67
C ILE A 19 9.70 -10.08 -4.28
N TYR A 20 8.79 -9.11 -4.42
CA TYR A 20 9.08 -7.82 -5.02
C TYR A 20 10.11 -7.04 -4.20
N ASN A 21 9.99 -7.03 -2.87
CA ASN A 21 10.98 -6.40 -2.00
C ASN A 21 12.37 -7.02 -2.17
N ILE A 22 12.50 -8.36 -2.26
CA ILE A 22 13.79 -9.00 -2.51
C ILE A 22 14.34 -8.64 -3.90
N LEU A 23 13.50 -8.67 -4.93
CA LEU A 23 13.92 -8.30 -6.29
C LEU A 23 14.40 -6.85 -6.34
N TYR A 24 13.67 -5.95 -5.66
CA TYR A 24 14.03 -4.55 -5.58
C TYR A 24 15.31 -4.31 -4.78
N GLU A 25 15.49 -5.00 -3.66
CA GLU A 25 16.73 -4.93 -2.86
C GLU A 25 17.93 -5.45 -3.66
N LYS A 26 17.78 -6.57 -4.38
CA LYS A 26 18.82 -7.08 -5.30
C LYS A 26 19.12 -6.10 -6.43
N TRP A 27 18.14 -5.36 -6.92
CA TRP A 27 18.33 -4.32 -7.93
C TRP A 27 19.01 -3.08 -7.34
N GLU A 28 18.64 -2.66 -6.13
CA GLU A 28 19.24 -1.53 -5.42
C GLU A 28 20.71 -1.82 -5.06
N ALA A 29 21.02 -3.04 -4.63
CA ALA A 29 22.38 -3.50 -4.33
C ALA A 29 23.33 -3.48 -5.55
N ARG A 30 22.78 -3.48 -6.78
CA ARG A 30 23.57 -3.38 -8.02
C ARG A 30 23.85 -1.93 -8.44
N GLN A 31 23.35 -0.93 -7.71
CA GLN A 31 23.55 0.47 -8.07
C GLN A 31 24.66 1.12 -7.24
N GLU A 32 25.56 1.84 -7.92
CA GLU A 32 26.74 2.45 -7.28
C GLU A 32 26.41 3.61 -6.32
N SER A 33 25.25 4.26 -6.49
CA SER A 33 24.82 5.36 -5.62
C SER A 33 23.93 4.87 -4.48
N LYS A 34 24.47 4.89 -3.26
CA LYS A 34 23.73 4.61 -2.00
C LYS A 34 22.78 5.75 -1.57
N SER A 35 22.67 6.82 -2.34
CA SER A 35 21.78 7.94 -2.01
C SER A 35 20.32 7.57 -2.32
N ARG A 36 19.51 7.36 -1.28
CA ARG A 36 18.07 7.06 -1.37
C ARG A 36 17.30 8.26 -1.93
N THR A 37 17.30 8.39 -3.26
CA THR A 37 16.57 9.45 -3.94
C THR A 37 15.06 9.19 -3.86
N VAL A 38 14.26 10.23 -3.60
CA VAL A 38 12.77 10.15 -3.60
C VAL A 38 12.24 9.52 -4.89
N LYS A 39 12.89 9.80 -6.04
CA LYS A 39 12.56 9.21 -7.33
C LYS A 39 12.58 7.68 -7.33
N ARG A 40 13.54 7.04 -6.64
CA ARG A 40 13.63 5.58 -6.54
C ARG A 40 12.47 4.99 -5.74
N ARG A 41 12.07 5.67 -4.66
CA ARG A 41 10.93 5.25 -3.83
C ARG A 41 9.61 5.32 -4.61
N ILE A 42 9.44 6.37 -5.41
CA ILE A 42 8.26 6.51 -6.28
C ILE A 42 8.25 5.41 -7.34
N ALA A 43 9.39 5.16 -8.01
CA ALA A 43 9.49 4.09 -8.99
C ALA A 43 9.20 2.70 -8.39
N HIS A 44 9.71 2.42 -7.19
CA HIS A 44 9.43 1.20 -6.43
C HIS A 44 7.94 1.05 -6.12
N ALA A 45 7.32 2.10 -5.57
CA ALA A 45 5.90 2.08 -5.20
C ALA A 45 5.01 1.88 -6.43
N ILE A 46 5.29 2.59 -7.53
CA ILE A 46 4.53 2.46 -8.78
C ILE A 46 4.70 1.06 -9.38
N GLY A 47 5.94 0.53 -9.43
CA GLY A 47 6.19 -0.80 -9.97
C GLY A 47 5.54 -1.90 -9.14
N PHE A 48 5.57 -1.77 -7.81
CA PHE A 48 4.85 -2.67 -6.91
C PHE A 48 3.36 -2.66 -7.20
N GLN A 49 2.77 -1.46 -7.28
CA GLN A 49 1.35 -1.30 -7.52
C GLN A 49 0.94 -1.91 -8.86
N ILE A 50 1.66 -1.61 -9.95
CA ILE A 50 1.35 -2.15 -11.29
C ILE A 50 1.40 -3.67 -11.31
N THR A 51 2.42 -4.27 -10.70
CA THR A 51 2.55 -5.73 -10.68
C THR A 51 1.46 -6.39 -9.85
N LEU A 52 1.10 -5.85 -8.68
CA LEU A 52 -0.03 -6.33 -7.89
C LEU A 52 -1.35 -6.24 -8.64
N VAL A 53 -1.62 -5.10 -9.28
CA VAL A 53 -2.81 -4.83 -10.09
C VAL A 53 -2.97 -5.90 -11.17
N MET A 54 -1.87 -6.29 -11.84
CA MET A 54 -1.90 -7.35 -12.86
C MET A 54 -2.31 -8.73 -12.31
N PHE A 55 -2.03 -9.04 -11.03
CA PHE A 55 -2.44 -10.31 -10.41
C PHE A 55 -3.82 -10.25 -9.77
N LEU A 56 -4.11 -9.16 -9.06
CA LEU A 56 -5.32 -9.04 -8.23
C LEU A 56 -6.56 -8.70 -9.06
N ILE A 57 -6.45 -7.85 -10.08
CA ILE A 57 -7.63 -7.47 -10.90
C ILE A 57 -8.24 -8.67 -11.61
N PRO A 58 -7.47 -9.52 -12.33
CA PRO A 58 -8.07 -10.69 -12.99
C PRO A 58 -8.72 -11.65 -11.99
N LEU A 59 -8.11 -11.84 -10.82
CA LEU A 59 -8.66 -12.69 -9.76
C LEU A 59 -9.99 -12.14 -9.23
N ILE A 60 -10.05 -10.84 -8.93
CA ILE A 60 -11.26 -10.17 -8.44
C ILE A 60 -12.35 -10.18 -9.50
N ALA A 61 -12.00 -9.85 -10.75
CA ALA A 61 -12.93 -9.86 -11.87
C ALA A 61 -13.55 -11.25 -12.08
N TRP A 62 -12.72 -12.29 -12.06
CA TRP A 62 -13.16 -13.67 -12.16
C TRP A 62 -14.05 -14.09 -11.01
N TRP A 63 -13.68 -13.78 -9.76
CA TRP A 63 -14.46 -14.18 -8.58
C TRP A 63 -15.79 -13.44 -8.46
N MET A 64 -15.78 -12.12 -8.70
CA MET A 64 -16.98 -11.28 -8.60
C MET A 64 -17.85 -11.34 -9.86
N ASN A 65 -17.38 -12.03 -10.91
CA ASN A 65 -18.03 -12.10 -12.22
C ASN A 65 -18.33 -10.71 -12.82
N ILE A 66 -17.36 -9.80 -12.69
CA ILE A 66 -17.42 -8.43 -13.22
C ILE A 66 -16.38 -8.25 -14.33
N SER A 67 -16.54 -7.22 -15.16
CA SER A 67 -15.56 -6.91 -16.21
C SER A 67 -14.21 -6.49 -15.60
N LEU A 68 -13.11 -6.74 -16.32
CA LEU A 68 -11.77 -6.28 -15.92
C LEU A 68 -11.71 -4.78 -15.68
N VAL A 69 -12.45 -4.00 -16.49
CA VAL A 69 -12.54 -2.54 -16.34
C VAL A 69 -13.28 -2.17 -15.05
N ALA A 70 -14.36 -2.86 -14.69
CA ALA A 70 -15.06 -2.62 -13.42
C ALA A 70 -14.18 -2.98 -12.22
N ALA A 71 -13.45 -4.10 -12.26
CA ALA A 71 -12.50 -4.49 -11.22
C ALA A 71 -11.32 -3.50 -11.11
N PHE A 72 -10.86 -2.95 -12.24
CA PHE A 72 -9.84 -1.89 -12.24
C PHE A 72 -10.33 -0.61 -11.58
N TRP A 73 -11.55 -0.14 -11.91
CA TRP A 73 -12.12 1.03 -11.25
C TRP A 73 -12.36 0.81 -9.75
N LEU A 74 -12.73 -0.40 -9.35
CA LEU A 74 -12.86 -0.77 -7.95
C LEU A 74 -11.52 -0.66 -7.21
N ASP A 75 -10.44 -1.19 -7.79
CA ASP A 75 -9.09 -1.10 -7.22
C ASP A 75 -8.59 0.35 -7.12
N VAL A 76 -8.76 1.13 -8.18
CA VAL A 76 -8.42 2.57 -8.19
C VAL A 76 -9.20 3.33 -7.11
N ALA A 77 -10.49 3.05 -6.96
CA ALA A 77 -11.31 3.65 -5.93
C ALA A 77 -10.75 3.31 -4.53
N PHE A 78 -10.33 2.07 -4.27
CA PHE A 78 -9.72 1.72 -2.99
C PHE A 78 -8.37 2.39 -2.75
N ILE A 79 -7.49 2.42 -3.75
CA ILE A 79 -6.17 3.08 -3.64
C ILE A 79 -6.32 4.57 -3.32
N ILE A 80 -7.36 5.24 -3.80
CA ILE A 80 -7.57 6.67 -3.59
C ILE A 80 -8.39 6.94 -2.34
N ILE A 81 -9.54 6.28 -2.18
CA ILE A 81 -10.52 6.58 -1.13
C ILE A 81 -10.00 6.11 0.23
N ILE A 82 -9.34 4.95 0.33
CA ILE A 82 -8.85 4.42 1.61
C ILE A 82 -7.87 5.40 2.25
N PRO A 83 -6.78 5.86 1.59
CA PRO A 83 -5.85 6.81 2.21
C PRO A 83 -6.49 8.16 2.56
N ILE A 84 -7.40 8.67 1.72
CA ILE A 84 -8.12 9.92 2.01
C ILE A 84 -8.97 9.75 3.28
N TYR A 85 -9.73 8.66 3.37
CA TYR A 85 -10.52 8.33 4.56
C TYR A 85 -9.63 8.17 5.79
N THR A 86 -8.55 7.38 5.70
CA THR A 86 -7.61 7.17 6.80
C THR A 86 -6.99 8.48 7.27
N PHE A 87 -6.61 9.36 6.35
CA PHE A 87 -6.05 10.68 6.69
C PHE A 87 -7.08 11.54 7.43
N ILE A 88 -8.30 11.68 6.90
CA ILE A 88 -9.36 12.47 7.53
C ILE A 88 -9.73 11.90 8.91
N PHE A 89 -9.83 10.58 9.00
CA PHE A 89 -10.10 9.88 10.26
C PHE A 89 -9.02 10.17 11.29
N ASN A 90 -7.73 9.94 10.95
CA ASN A 90 -6.61 10.19 11.85
C ASN A 90 -6.56 11.67 12.28
N TRP A 91 -6.73 12.60 11.35
CA TRP A 91 -6.74 14.03 11.65
C TRP A 91 -7.89 14.42 12.59
N THR A 92 -9.08 13.85 12.38
CA THR A 92 -10.24 14.09 13.24
C THR A 92 -10.04 13.45 14.62
N PHE A 93 -9.49 12.25 14.66
CA PHE A 93 -9.17 11.53 15.89
C PHE A 93 -8.18 12.32 16.75
N ASP A 94 -7.07 12.79 16.15
CA ASP A 94 -6.05 13.60 16.81
C ASP A 94 -6.64 14.92 17.34
N LYS A 95 -7.62 15.50 16.62
CA LYS A 95 -8.32 16.72 17.05
C LYS A 95 -9.28 16.46 18.22
N LEU A 96 -9.94 15.31 18.27
CA LEU A 96 -10.93 14.97 19.30
C LEU A 96 -10.28 14.44 20.58
N PHE A 97 -9.25 13.60 20.46
CA PHE A 97 -8.60 12.94 21.61
C PHE A 97 -7.27 13.58 22.01
N GLY A 98 -6.77 14.52 21.23
CA GLY A 98 -5.46 15.12 21.44
C GLY A 98 -4.33 14.16 21.03
N LEU A 99 -3.15 14.73 20.83
CA LEU A 99 -1.96 13.97 20.49
C LEU A 99 -1.57 13.03 21.66
N PRO A 100 -1.22 11.76 21.39
CA PRO A 100 -0.72 10.85 22.42
C PRO A 100 0.51 11.45 23.12
N ALA A 101 0.71 11.15 24.40
CA ALA A 101 1.80 11.71 25.22
C ALA A 101 3.21 11.53 24.62
N SER A 102 3.41 10.61 23.67
CA SER A 102 4.64 10.40 22.91
C SER A 102 4.96 11.49 21.86
N ALA A 103 3.98 12.32 21.50
CA ALA A 103 4.14 13.47 20.61
C ALA A 103 4.22 14.81 21.35
N GLN A 104 4.14 14.79 22.69
CA GLN A 104 4.44 15.96 23.51
C GLN A 104 5.95 16.20 23.47
N PRO A 105 6.42 17.43 23.19
CA PRO A 105 7.84 17.75 23.34
C PRO A 105 8.25 17.47 24.79
N SER A 106 9.36 16.75 24.98
CA SER A 106 9.92 16.47 26.31
C SER A 106 10.25 17.79 27.01
N THR A 107 9.36 18.28 27.87
CA THR A 107 9.60 19.42 28.76
C THR A 107 10.58 19.00 29.87
N ALA A 108 11.84 18.75 29.50
CA ALA A 108 12.92 18.43 30.41
C ALA A 108 14.21 19.06 29.88
N GLN A 109 14.25 20.39 29.86
CA GLN A 109 15.46 21.23 29.99
C GLN A 109 15.07 22.70 29.82
N GLN A 110 14.53 23.30 30.88
CA GLN A 110 14.78 24.71 31.24
C GLN A 110 14.96 24.78 32.75
#